data_AF-A0A973TMF7-F1
#
_entry.id   AF-A0A973TMF7-F1
#
_cell.length_a   1.000
_cell.length_b   1.000
_cell.length_c   1.000
_cell.angle_alpha   90.00
_cell.angle_beta   90.00
_cell.angle_gamma   90.00
#
_symmetry.space_group_name_H-M   'P 1'
#
loop_
_entity.id
_entity.type
_entity.pdbx_description
1 polymer ?
#
loop_
_entity_poly.entity_id
_entity_poly.type
_entity_poly.pdbx_seq_one_letter_code
_entity_poly.pdbx_strand_id
1 'polypeptide(L)'
;GNSFYTAASMLIAVPSGLQIFCWIATIATGRPRFAVPMLFVMGFFALFVLGGLTGVMLASVPLDLQVHDTYFVVAHFHYVLIGGAVFPLMGALYLWFPKITGRMLGETLGRWQFWLFFIGFNVTFFPMHYLGLIGMPRRVYTYQPGLGWDVYNFIATLGSYLMAASVLVFVFNVWRSLRRGEPAPDDPWGSPELMWATTSPPPSYNFEHTPVVTGRHPLWLNAEADPRPDLPVIAGVRDDRREVLLSTPVDAIPLCRWSMPDPSIWPLWSAVALTVVFVWSIFDQWGVVWGAIPAAIAFTIWFWPKRSDRSQESDE
;
A
#
# COMPACT_ATOMS: atom_id res chain seq x y z
N GLY A 1 4.31 -22.58 27.73
CA GLY A 1 4.31 -21.24 27.11
C GLY A 1 4.97 -21.26 25.76
N ASN A 2 6.30 -21.36 25.72
CA ASN A 2 7.09 -21.18 24.50
C ASN A 2 6.70 -22.12 23.34
N SER A 3 6.45 -23.41 23.59
CA SER A 3 6.05 -24.35 22.54
C SER A 3 4.70 -24.01 21.88
N PHE A 4 3.77 -23.41 22.63
CA PHE A 4 2.50 -22.94 22.08
C PHE A 4 2.72 -21.75 21.13
N TYR A 5 3.52 -20.77 21.54
CA TYR A 5 3.84 -19.62 20.69
C TYR A 5 4.67 -20.00 19.47
N THR A 6 5.59 -20.96 19.58
CA THR A 6 6.28 -21.54 18.42
C THR A 6 5.31 -22.15 17.43
N ALA A 7 4.41 -23.03 17.89
CA ALA A 7 3.42 -23.67 17.02
C ALA A 7 2.47 -22.65 16.37
N ALA A 8 1.96 -21.69 17.15
CA ALA A 8 1.09 -20.64 16.64
C ALA A 8 1.80 -19.75 15.60
N SER A 9 3.06 -19.39 15.83
CA SER A 9 3.84 -18.58 14.89
C SER A 9 4.14 -19.32 13.59
N MET A 10 4.47 -20.61 13.68
CA MET A 10 4.68 -21.46 12.49
C MET A 10 3.38 -21.64 11.69
N LEU A 11 2.22 -21.72 12.35
CA LEU A 11 0.93 -21.89 11.68
C LEU A 11 0.57 -20.71 10.78
N ILE A 12 0.99 -19.47 11.11
CA ILE A 12 0.76 -18.26 10.28
C ILE A 12 1.42 -18.39 8.89
N ALA A 13 2.47 -19.19 8.76
CA ALA A 13 3.13 -19.42 7.48
C ALA A 13 2.23 -20.19 6.48
N VAL A 14 1.27 -21.00 6.97
CA VAL A 14 0.39 -21.82 6.13
C VAL A 14 -0.56 -20.98 5.24
N PRO A 15 -1.41 -20.09 5.78
CA PRO A 15 -2.28 -19.26 4.94
C PRO A 15 -1.48 -18.33 4.03
N SER A 16 -0.35 -17.80 4.52
CA SER A 16 0.54 -16.94 3.72
C SER A 16 1.12 -17.71 2.53
N GLY A 17 1.60 -18.94 2.75
CA GLY A 17 2.11 -19.82 1.70
C GLY A 17 1.03 -20.18 0.68
N LEU A 18 -0.18 -20.53 1.13
CA LEU A 18 -1.32 -20.80 0.25
C LEU A 18 -1.59 -19.62 -0.69
N GLN A 19 -1.62 -18.39 -0.14
CA GLN A 19 -1.87 -17.19 -0.92
C GLN A 19 -0.77 -16.92 -1.97
N ILE A 20 0.50 -17.15 -1.62
CA ILE A 20 1.61 -17.07 -2.58
C ILE A 20 1.43 -18.08 -3.73
N PHE A 21 1.07 -19.33 -3.44
CA PHE A 21 0.84 -20.33 -4.48
C PHE A 21 -0.37 -20.00 -5.37
N CYS A 22 -1.46 -19.47 -4.80
CA CYS A 22 -2.62 -19.03 -5.59
C CYS A 22 -2.23 -17.92 -6.59
N TRP A 23 -1.40 -16.96 -6.18
CA TRP A 23 -0.94 -15.93 -7.10
C TRP A 23 0.05 -16.46 -8.15
N ILE A 24 0.98 -17.34 -7.77
CA ILE A 24 1.87 -18.02 -8.73
C ILE A 24 1.05 -18.78 -9.77
N ALA A 25 0.03 -19.53 -9.35
CA ALA A 25 -0.88 -20.24 -10.26
C ALA A 25 -1.63 -19.28 -11.21
N THR A 26 -2.02 -18.11 -10.72
CA THR A 26 -2.66 -17.07 -11.55
C THR A 26 -1.72 -16.55 -12.63
N ILE A 27 -0.45 -16.29 -12.28
CA ILE A 27 0.56 -15.81 -13.25
C ILE A 27 0.94 -16.92 -14.24
N ALA A 28 1.08 -18.16 -13.76
CA ALA A 28 1.50 -19.30 -14.57
C ALA A 28 0.44 -19.75 -15.60
N THR A 29 -0.85 -19.59 -15.29
CA THR A 29 -1.95 -19.90 -16.21
C THR A 29 -2.26 -18.75 -17.18
N GLY A 30 -1.80 -17.54 -16.87
CA GLY A 30 -2.02 -16.33 -17.67
C GLY A 30 -0.95 -16.05 -18.72
N ARG A 31 -1.04 -14.86 -19.34
CA ARG A 31 -0.03 -14.30 -20.25
C ARG A 31 0.51 -12.99 -19.65
N PRO A 32 1.49 -13.05 -18.73
CA PRO A 32 1.95 -11.87 -18.00
C PRO A 32 2.61 -10.86 -18.95
N ARG A 33 2.19 -9.60 -18.87
CA ARG A 33 2.87 -8.46 -19.50
C ARG A 33 3.93 -7.95 -18.52
N PHE A 34 5.21 -8.08 -18.87
CA PHE A 34 6.34 -7.64 -18.03
C PHE A 34 6.59 -6.12 -18.11
N ALA A 35 5.55 -5.33 -17.79
CA ALA A 35 5.66 -3.90 -17.52
C ALA A 35 6.25 -3.66 -16.12
N VAL A 36 6.63 -2.42 -15.80
CA VAL A 36 7.27 -2.09 -14.50
C VAL A 36 6.46 -2.56 -13.27
N PRO A 37 5.12 -2.39 -13.18
CA PRO A 37 4.34 -2.93 -12.06
C PRO A 37 4.56 -4.43 -11.82
N MET A 38 4.59 -5.21 -12.91
CA MET A 38 4.79 -6.66 -12.84
C MET A 38 6.20 -7.01 -12.36
N LEU A 39 7.23 -6.24 -12.72
CA LEU A 39 8.58 -6.46 -12.20
C LEU A 39 8.62 -6.33 -10.67
N PHE A 40 7.98 -5.31 -10.11
CA PHE A 40 7.90 -5.14 -8.66
C PHE A 40 7.11 -6.27 -7.98
N VAL A 41 6.05 -6.79 -8.61
CA VAL A 41 5.32 -7.98 -8.13
C VAL A 41 6.21 -9.24 -8.15
N MET A 42 7.01 -9.43 -9.20
CA MET A 42 7.97 -10.53 -9.25
C MET A 42 9.07 -10.39 -8.19
N GLY A 43 9.55 -9.17 -7.96
CA GLY A 43 10.48 -8.86 -6.86
C GLY A 43 9.88 -9.13 -5.48
N PHE A 44 8.61 -8.79 -5.27
CA PHE A 44 7.85 -9.15 -4.07
C PHE A 44 7.89 -10.67 -3.83
N PHE A 45 7.55 -11.49 -4.82
CA PHE A 45 7.58 -12.95 -4.64
C PHE A 45 8.97 -13.45 -4.24
N ALA A 46 10.01 -13.01 -4.95
CA ALA A 46 11.37 -13.45 -4.67
C ALA A 46 11.82 -13.07 -3.25
N LEU A 47 11.63 -11.82 -2.85
CA LEU A 47 12.10 -11.32 -1.55
C LEU A 47 11.23 -11.82 -0.39
N PHE A 48 9.91 -11.80 -0.56
CA PHE A 48 8.99 -12.19 0.49
C PHE A 48 9.10 -13.68 0.82
N VAL A 49 9.29 -14.55 -0.18
CA VAL A 49 9.51 -15.99 0.07
C VAL A 49 10.83 -16.21 0.81
N LEU A 50 11.93 -15.57 0.40
CA LEU A 50 13.21 -15.65 1.11
C LEU A 50 13.10 -15.16 2.57
N GLY A 51 12.40 -14.05 2.79
CA GLY A 51 12.11 -13.55 4.14
C GLY A 51 11.22 -14.47 4.95
N GLY A 52 10.20 -15.06 4.33
CA GLY A 52 9.29 -16.02 4.97
C GLY A 52 10.02 -17.25 5.50
N LEU A 53 10.99 -17.77 4.73
CA LEU A 53 11.83 -18.89 5.17
C LEU A 53 12.62 -18.56 6.45
N THR A 54 13.23 -17.37 6.52
CA THR A 54 13.95 -16.95 7.74
C THR A 54 13.00 -16.62 8.89
N GLY A 55 11.74 -16.27 8.61
CA GLY A 55 10.70 -16.08 9.64
C GLY A 55 10.30 -17.38 10.33
N VAL A 56 10.20 -18.47 9.55
CA VAL A 56 9.96 -19.81 10.12
C VAL A 56 11.12 -20.23 11.03
N MET A 57 12.36 -19.86 10.68
CA MET A 57 13.52 -20.07 11.56
C MET A 57 13.38 -19.31 12.88
N LEU A 58 12.98 -18.03 12.83
CA LEU A 58 12.76 -17.21 14.03
C LEU A 58 11.55 -17.63 14.87
N ALA A 59 10.56 -18.30 14.29
CA ALA A 59 9.47 -18.90 15.04
C ALA A 59 9.94 -20.05 15.96
N SER A 60 11.09 -20.66 15.65
CA SER A 60 11.71 -21.72 16.44
C SER A 60 12.50 -21.13 17.61
N VAL A 61 12.04 -21.35 18.83
CA VAL A 61 12.68 -20.83 20.06
C VAL A 61 14.17 -21.18 20.18
N PRO A 62 14.63 -22.42 19.90
CA PRO A 62 16.07 -22.73 19.96
C PRO A 62 16.92 -21.92 18.98
N LEU A 63 16.40 -21.64 17.78
CA LEU A 63 17.10 -20.81 16.81
C LEU A 63 17.03 -19.34 17.19
N ASP A 64 15.86 -18.85 17.60
CA ASP A 64 15.69 -17.47 18.05
C ASP A 64 16.67 -17.15 19.17
N LEU A 65 16.83 -18.02 20.18
CA LEU A 65 17.80 -17.81 21.26
C LEU A 65 19.25 -17.55 20.78
N GLN A 66 19.64 -18.09 19.62
CA GLN A 66 20.98 -17.86 19.04
C GLN A 66 21.07 -16.57 18.25
N VAL A 67 20.02 -16.22 17.54
CA VAL A 67 20.02 -15.07 16.60
C VAL A 67 19.26 -13.87 17.13
N HIS A 68 18.69 -13.96 18.33
CA HIS A 68 17.93 -12.91 18.99
C HIS A 68 18.79 -11.66 19.13
N ASP A 69 18.18 -10.49 18.90
CA ASP A 69 18.89 -9.21 18.96
C ASP A 69 20.13 -9.08 18.05
N THR A 70 20.29 -9.95 17.04
CA THR A 70 21.36 -9.84 16.04
C THR A 70 20.87 -9.21 14.74
N TYR A 71 21.81 -8.94 13.83
CA TYR A 71 21.54 -8.55 12.46
C TYR A 71 20.67 -9.56 11.68
N PHE A 72 20.55 -10.81 12.11
CA PHE A 72 19.70 -11.82 11.45
C PHE A 72 18.22 -11.43 11.55
N VAL A 73 17.76 -11.00 12.73
CA VAL A 73 16.38 -10.53 12.95
C VAL A 73 16.12 -9.26 12.14
N VAL A 74 17.12 -8.36 12.07
CA VAL A 74 17.05 -7.15 11.23
C VAL A 74 16.88 -7.53 9.77
N ALA A 75 17.70 -8.44 9.26
CA ALA A 75 17.65 -8.89 7.87
C ALA A 75 16.31 -9.56 7.54
N HIS A 76 15.85 -10.50 8.36
CA HIS A 76 14.55 -11.15 8.20
C HIS A 76 13.42 -10.12 8.08
N PHE A 77 13.34 -9.20 9.05
CA PHE A 77 12.28 -8.20 9.09
C PHE A 77 12.29 -7.31 7.84
N HIS A 78 13.47 -6.91 7.35
CA HIS A 78 13.55 -6.09 6.14
C HIS A 78 13.17 -6.88 4.87
N TYR A 79 13.48 -8.17 4.77
CA TYR A 79 13.02 -9.01 3.66
C TYR A 79 11.49 -9.09 3.61
N VAL A 80 10.82 -9.29 4.75
CA VAL A 80 9.35 -9.36 4.76
C VAL A 80 8.68 -8.00 4.67
N LEU A 81 9.24 -6.94 5.30
CA LEU A 81 8.65 -5.59 5.25
C LEU A 81 8.88 -4.92 3.90
N ILE A 82 10.12 -4.85 3.44
CA ILE A 82 10.43 -4.17 2.18
C ILE A 82 9.97 -5.04 1.01
N GLY A 83 10.30 -6.33 1.04
CA GLY A 83 9.82 -7.27 0.03
C GLY A 83 8.30 -7.37 0.02
N GLY A 84 7.65 -7.46 1.19
CA GLY A 84 6.20 -7.67 1.31
C GLY A 84 5.32 -6.43 1.20
N ALA A 85 5.79 -5.25 1.60
CA ALA A 85 5.00 -4.03 1.58
C ALA A 85 5.54 -2.99 0.58
N VAL A 86 6.84 -2.73 0.56
CA VAL A 86 7.42 -1.64 -0.27
C VAL A 86 7.46 -2.00 -1.75
N PHE A 87 7.81 -3.24 -2.12
CA PHE A 87 7.79 -3.67 -3.52
C PHE A 87 6.37 -3.62 -4.12
N PRO A 88 5.33 -4.21 -3.49
CA PRO A 88 3.96 -4.07 -3.98
C PRO A 88 3.48 -2.63 -4.00
N LEU A 89 3.82 -1.83 -2.99
CA LEU A 89 3.50 -0.39 -2.98
C LEU A 89 4.10 0.32 -4.20
N MET A 90 5.36 0.04 -4.54
CA MET A 90 5.98 0.63 -5.70
C MET A 90 5.33 0.14 -7.01
N GLY A 91 5.02 -1.15 -7.11
CA GLY A 91 4.25 -1.69 -8.23
C GLY A 91 2.88 -1.00 -8.38
N ALA A 92 2.18 -0.77 -7.27
CA ALA A 92 0.91 -0.07 -7.20
C ALA A 92 1.05 1.42 -7.58
N LEU A 93 2.12 2.10 -7.17
CA LEU A 93 2.41 3.45 -7.60
C LEU A 93 2.57 3.50 -9.12
N TYR A 94 3.36 2.60 -9.72
CA TYR A 94 3.49 2.53 -11.18
C TYR A 94 2.16 2.19 -11.88
N LEU A 95 1.35 1.32 -11.29
CA LEU A 95 0.04 0.93 -11.82
C LEU A 95 -0.93 2.12 -11.81
N TRP A 96 -1.06 2.84 -10.70
CA TRP A 96 -2.07 3.89 -10.52
C TRP A 96 -1.59 5.31 -10.82
N PHE A 97 -0.30 5.54 -11.05
CA PHE A 97 0.23 6.85 -11.43
C PHE A 97 -0.50 7.49 -12.62
N PRO A 98 -0.84 6.76 -13.71
CA PRO A 98 -1.60 7.32 -14.82
C PRO A 98 -2.99 7.80 -14.39
N LYS A 99 -3.66 7.07 -13.50
CA LYS A 99 -4.99 7.42 -13.00
C LYS A 99 -4.97 8.62 -12.05
N ILE A 100 -3.89 8.78 -11.28
CA ILE A 100 -3.75 9.91 -10.34
C ILE A 100 -3.34 11.20 -11.09
N THR A 101 -2.45 11.09 -12.08
CA THR A 101 -1.77 12.26 -12.66
C THR A 101 -2.16 12.58 -14.11
N GLY A 102 -2.82 11.65 -14.81
CA GLY A 102 -3.10 11.76 -16.23
C GLY A 102 -1.86 11.62 -17.13
N ARG A 103 -0.74 11.13 -16.61
CA ARG A 103 0.52 10.96 -17.36
C ARG A 103 1.10 9.56 -17.17
N MET A 104 1.72 9.02 -18.21
CA MET A 104 2.45 7.74 -18.11
C MET A 104 3.83 7.94 -17.48
N LEU A 105 4.22 7.04 -16.57
CA LEU A 105 5.60 6.95 -16.06
C LEU A 105 6.52 6.33 -17.11
N GLY A 106 7.77 6.79 -17.18
CA GLY A 106 8.76 6.24 -18.10
C GLY A 106 9.15 4.79 -17.76
N GLU A 107 8.86 3.85 -18.66
CA GLU A 107 9.17 2.41 -18.50
C GLU A 107 10.67 2.14 -18.34
N THR A 108 11.54 2.81 -19.12
CA THR A 108 13.00 2.59 -19.04
C THR A 108 13.55 2.97 -17.67
N LEU A 109 13.16 4.13 -17.15
CA LEU A 109 13.59 4.59 -15.83
C LEU A 109 12.98 3.72 -14.71
N GLY A 110 11.76 3.24 -14.89
CA GLY A 110 11.13 2.31 -13.94
C GLY A 110 11.85 0.96 -13.86
N ARG A 111 12.34 0.43 -14.99
CA ARG A 111 13.18 -0.78 -15.00
C ARG A 111 14.52 -0.55 -14.30
N TRP A 112 15.16 0.60 -14.53
CA TRP A 112 16.39 0.98 -13.81
C TRP A 112 16.16 1.08 -12.32
N GLN A 113 15.09 1.77 -11.90
CA GLN A 113 14.72 1.85 -10.49
C GLN A 113 14.55 0.44 -9.91
N PHE A 114 13.76 -0.42 -10.56
CA PHE A 114 13.51 -1.78 -10.09
C PHE A 114 14.82 -2.54 -9.86
N TRP A 115 15.71 -2.61 -10.86
CA TRP A 115 16.95 -3.39 -10.74
C TRP A 115 17.91 -2.80 -9.71
N LEU A 116 18.07 -1.48 -9.67
CA LEU A 116 18.89 -0.82 -8.64
C LEU A 116 18.36 -1.11 -7.24
N PHE A 117 17.03 -1.07 -7.06
CA PHE A 117 16.40 -1.35 -5.77
C PHE A 117 16.53 -2.82 -5.38
N PHE A 118 16.23 -3.74 -6.31
CA PHE A 118 16.25 -5.18 -6.07
C PHE A 118 17.66 -5.70 -5.78
N ILE A 119 18.65 -5.26 -6.56
CA ILE A 119 20.06 -5.61 -6.34
C ILE A 119 20.55 -4.95 -5.06
N GLY A 120 20.33 -3.64 -4.90
CA GLY A 120 20.72 -2.90 -3.69
C GLY A 120 20.15 -3.51 -2.42
N PHE A 121 18.89 -3.95 -2.46
CA PHE A 121 18.22 -4.62 -1.35
C PHE A 121 18.91 -5.92 -0.94
N ASN A 122 19.17 -6.83 -1.90
CA ASN A 122 19.85 -8.08 -1.59
C ASN A 122 21.29 -7.84 -1.13
N VAL A 123 22.03 -6.93 -1.77
CA VAL A 123 23.40 -6.56 -1.36
C VAL A 123 23.42 -5.95 0.05
N THR A 124 22.35 -5.26 0.46
CA THR A 124 22.21 -4.70 1.81
C THR A 124 21.93 -5.79 2.83
N PHE A 125 20.83 -6.52 2.65
CA PHE A 125 20.25 -7.33 3.74
C PHE A 125 20.64 -8.80 3.68
N PHE A 126 21.07 -9.33 2.53
CA PHE A 126 21.56 -10.71 2.47
C PHE A 126 22.82 -10.90 3.32
N PRO A 127 23.86 -10.04 3.23
CA PRO A 127 25.02 -10.13 4.12
C PRO A 127 24.67 -9.94 5.61
N MET A 128 23.59 -9.21 5.91
CA MET A 128 23.14 -9.03 7.30
C MET A 128 22.64 -10.34 7.95
N HIS A 129 22.07 -11.27 7.17
CA HIS A 129 21.78 -12.61 7.71
C HIS A 129 23.06 -13.30 8.18
N TYR A 130 24.12 -13.25 7.36
CA TYR A 130 25.41 -13.82 7.73
C TYR A 130 26.05 -13.10 8.93
N LEU A 131 26.06 -11.76 8.93
CA LEU A 131 26.52 -10.95 10.07
C LEU A 131 25.82 -11.33 11.38
N GLY A 132 24.51 -11.56 11.32
CA GLY A 132 23.75 -12.01 12.49
C GLY A 132 24.14 -13.41 12.97
N LEU A 133 24.39 -14.35 12.04
CA LEU A 133 24.85 -15.70 12.36
C LEU A 133 26.24 -15.72 13.01
N ILE A 134 27.13 -14.79 12.64
CA ILE A 134 28.45 -14.62 13.28
C ILE A 134 28.41 -13.67 14.48
N GLY A 135 27.21 -13.39 15.01
CA GLY A 135 27.02 -12.75 16.30
C GLY A 135 27.05 -11.22 16.30
N MET A 136 26.91 -10.55 15.15
CA MET A 136 26.83 -9.09 15.13
C MET A 136 25.50 -8.61 15.74
N PRO A 137 25.53 -7.91 16.89
CA PRO A 137 24.32 -7.42 17.55
C PRO A 137 23.70 -6.24 16.78
N ARG A 138 22.39 -6.07 16.88
CA ARG A 138 21.70 -4.88 16.35
C ARG A 138 21.91 -3.68 17.29
N ARG A 139 21.68 -2.46 16.78
CA ARG A 139 21.73 -1.20 17.54
C ARG A 139 23.10 -0.86 18.15
N VAL A 140 24.18 -1.29 17.50
CA VAL A 140 25.54 -0.84 17.80
C VAL A 140 26.01 0.16 16.76
N TYR A 141 26.57 1.29 17.19
CA TYR A 141 27.06 2.33 16.29
C TYR A 141 28.48 2.05 15.78
N THR A 142 29.25 1.22 16.50
CA THR A 142 30.62 0.82 16.16
C THR A 142 30.92 -0.57 16.71
N TYR A 143 31.96 -1.22 16.18
CA TYR A 143 32.44 -2.53 16.62
C TYR A 143 33.98 -2.57 16.57
N GLN A 144 34.59 -3.53 17.28
CA GLN A 144 36.05 -3.67 17.27
C GLN A 144 36.55 -4.30 15.96
N PRO A 145 37.74 -3.91 15.46
CA PRO A 145 38.35 -4.55 14.29
C PRO A 145 38.66 -6.03 14.55
N GLY A 146 38.68 -6.84 13.49
CA GLY A 146 39.12 -8.25 13.56
C GLY A 146 38.05 -9.26 13.99
N LEU A 147 36.81 -8.80 14.19
CA LEU A 147 35.65 -9.67 14.47
C LEU A 147 35.09 -10.36 13.20
N GLY A 148 35.65 -10.07 12.02
CA GLY A 148 35.19 -10.61 10.74
C GLY A 148 33.93 -9.92 10.18
N TRP A 149 33.49 -8.81 10.80
CA TRP A 149 32.27 -8.08 10.41
C TRP A 149 32.52 -7.01 9.35
N ASP A 150 33.76 -6.50 9.26
CA ASP A 150 34.14 -5.32 8.48
C ASP A 150 33.68 -5.39 7.01
N VAL A 151 34.02 -6.48 6.33
CA VAL A 151 33.75 -6.65 4.90
C VAL A 151 32.26 -6.73 4.61
N TYR A 152 31.52 -7.54 5.38
CA TYR A 152 30.09 -7.73 5.17
C TYR A 152 29.28 -6.48 5.51
N ASN A 153 29.69 -5.74 6.55
CA ASN A 153 29.03 -4.49 6.91
C ASN A 153 29.29 -3.40 5.86
N PHE A 154 30.51 -3.35 5.31
CA PHE A 154 30.86 -2.47 4.21
C PHE A 154 30.04 -2.79 2.94
N ILE A 155 29.93 -4.07 2.56
CA ILE A 155 29.09 -4.51 1.43
C ILE A 155 27.63 -4.11 1.66
N ALA A 156 27.11 -4.34 2.87
CA ALA A 156 25.74 -3.97 3.21
C ALA A 156 25.51 -2.45 3.05
N THR A 157 26.51 -1.64 3.44
CA THR A 157 26.49 -0.18 3.27
C THR A 157 26.46 0.22 1.80
N LEU A 158 27.26 -0.42 0.94
CA LEU A 158 27.23 -0.17 -0.51
C LEU A 158 25.87 -0.50 -1.13
N GLY A 159 25.24 -1.60 -0.69
CA GLY A 159 23.87 -1.95 -1.09
C GLY A 159 22.87 -0.84 -0.75
N SER A 160 23.01 -0.22 0.42
CA SER A 160 22.10 0.85 0.86
C SER A 160 22.20 2.10 -0.03
N TYR A 161 23.42 2.42 -0.51
CA TYR A 161 23.61 3.51 -1.47
C TYR A 161 23.01 3.20 -2.85
N LEU A 162 23.02 1.93 -3.29
CA LEU A 162 22.31 1.52 -4.51
C LEU A 162 20.79 1.70 -4.37
N MET A 163 20.22 1.37 -3.21
CA MET A 163 18.81 1.62 -2.93
C MET A 163 18.50 3.12 -2.93
N ALA A 164 19.35 3.95 -2.33
CA ALA A 164 19.20 5.41 -2.36
C ALA A 164 19.24 5.95 -3.80
N ALA A 165 20.16 5.47 -4.64
CA ALA A 165 20.22 5.83 -6.05
C ALA A 165 18.95 5.44 -6.80
N SER A 166 18.36 4.27 -6.51
CA SER A 166 17.07 3.86 -7.06
C SER A 166 15.93 4.84 -6.72
N VAL A 167 15.85 5.29 -5.47
CA VAL A 167 14.86 6.30 -5.06
C VAL A 167 15.05 7.62 -5.82
N LEU A 168 16.30 8.03 -6.07
CA LEU A 168 16.57 9.22 -6.89
C LEU A 168 16.10 9.04 -8.34
N VAL A 169 16.31 7.85 -8.93
CA VAL A 169 15.80 7.52 -10.27
C VAL A 169 14.27 7.59 -10.31
N PHE A 170 13.58 7.11 -9.26
CA PHE A 170 12.13 7.21 -9.14
C PHE A 170 11.64 8.66 -9.12
N VAL A 171 12.22 9.47 -8.23
CA VAL A 171 11.85 10.89 -8.08
C VAL A 171 12.08 11.64 -9.40
N PHE A 172 13.20 11.37 -10.07
CA PHE A 172 13.48 11.94 -11.39
C PHE A 172 12.47 11.47 -12.45
N ASN A 173 12.07 10.19 -12.44
CA ASN A 173 11.06 9.66 -13.36
C ASN A 173 9.71 10.34 -13.16
N VAL A 174 9.27 10.52 -11.90
CA VAL A 174 8.04 11.25 -11.55
C VAL A 174 8.11 12.68 -12.06
N TRP A 175 9.18 13.41 -11.71
CA TRP A 175 9.37 14.80 -12.14
C TRP A 175 9.35 14.96 -13.67
N ARG A 176 10.05 14.07 -14.39
CA ARG A 176 10.08 14.07 -15.85
C ARG A 176 8.70 13.76 -16.44
N SER A 177 8.00 12.78 -15.89
CA SER A 177 6.70 12.32 -16.40
C SER A 177 5.59 13.36 -16.18
N LEU A 178 5.61 14.07 -15.05
CA LEU A 178 4.68 15.17 -14.79
C LEU A 178 4.89 16.36 -15.75
N ARG A 179 6.13 16.61 -16.20
CA ARG A 179 6.45 17.73 -17.10
C ARG A 179 6.32 17.39 -18.58
N ARG A 180 6.69 16.17 -18.97
CA ARG A 180 6.88 15.77 -20.39
C ARG A 180 6.40 14.35 -20.69
N GLY A 181 5.70 13.69 -19.76
CA GLY A 181 5.15 12.36 -19.97
C GLY A 181 4.02 12.36 -21.00
N GLU A 182 3.83 11.24 -21.67
CA GLU A 182 2.70 11.05 -22.58
C GLU A 182 1.39 11.12 -21.79
N PRO A 183 0.33 11.74 -22.33
CA PRO A 183 -1.00 11.70 -21.72
C PRO A 183 -1.45 10.24 -21.51
N ALA A 184 -1.98 9.95 -20.33
CA ALA A 184 -2.49 8.64 -20.01
C ALA A 184 -3.86 8.41 -20.67
N PRO A 185 -4.09 7.26 -21.32
CA PRO A 185 -5.45 6.85 -21.68
C PRO A 185 -6.26 6.49 -20.41
N ASP A 186 -7.58 6.31 -20.59
CA ASP A 186 -8.48 5.91 -19.50
C ASP A 186 -8.07 4.56 -18.90
N ASP A 187 -7.72 3.60 -19.76
CA ASP A 187 -7.23 2.27 -19.38
C ASP A 187 -5.91 1.93 -20.11
N PRO A 188 -4.74 2.25 -19.53
CA PRO A 188 -3.44 1.91 -20.10
C PRO A 188 -3.09 0.42 -19.96
N TRP A 189 -3.78 -0.32 -19.09
CA TRP A 189 -3.37 -1.68 -18.71
C TRP A 189 -4.30 -2.76 -19.26
N GLY A 190 -5.51 -2.41 -19.69
CA GLY A 190 -6.53 -3.37 -20.12
C GLY A 190 -7.18 -4.08 -18.93
N SER A 191 -7.41 -3.37 -17.83
CA SER A 191 -7.84 -3.94 -16.54
C SER A 191 -9.35 -4.24 -16.51
N PRO A 192 -9.81 -5.28 -15.79
CA PRO A 192 -11.23 -5.59 -15.67
C PRO A 192 -12.00 -4.68 -14.70
N GLU A 193 -11.29 -3.85 -13.94
CA GLU A 193 -11.84 -3.12 -12.78
C GLU A 193 -12.47 -1.78 -13.19
N LEU A 194 -13.56 -1.40 -12.52
CA LEU A 194 -14.32 -0.18 -12.81
C LEU A 194 -13.50 1.10 -12.81
N MET A 195 -12.44 1.19 -11.99
CA MET A 195 -11.62 2.40 -11.91
C MET A 195 -10.97 2.78 -13.25
N TRP A 196 -10.87 1.83 -14.18
CA TRP A 196 -10.33 2.03 -15.53
C TRP A 196 -11.40 2.38 -16.57
N ALA A 197 -12.68 2.41 -16.19
CA ALA A 197 -13.79 2.84 -17.04
C ALA A 197 -14.07 4.36 -16.98
N THR A 198 -13.29 5.11 -16.20
CA THR A 198 -13.36 6.58 -16.12
C THR A 198 -12.07 7.21 -16.64
N THR A 199 -12.08 8.52 -16.85
CA THR A 199 -10.95 9.28 -17.40
C THR A 199 -9.70 9.22 -16.51
N SER A 200 -8.55 9.61 -17.06
CA SER A 200 -7.26 9.70 -16.35
C SER A 200 -6.74 11.15 -16.37
N PRO A 201 -6.85 11.94 -15.27
CA PRO A 201 -7.45 11.59 -13.99
C PRO A 201 -8.99 11.56 -14.02
N PRO A 202 -9.64 10.91 -13.03
CA PRO A 202 -11.09 10.88 -12.95
C PRO A 202 -11.68 12.27 -12.63
N PRO A 203 -12.89 12.59 -13.09
CA PRO A 203 -13.60 13.79 -12.68
C PRO A 203 -13.98 13.70 -11.19
N SER A 204 -14.34 14.82 -10.56
CA SER A 204 -14.69 14.86 -9.13
C SER A 204 -15.89 13.99 -8.75
N TYR A 205 -16.73 13.64 -9.72
CA TYR A 205 -17.90 12.77 -9.57
C TYR A 205 -17.61 11.31 -9.95
N ASN A 206 -16.39 10.97 -10.38
CA ASN A 206 -15.96 9.67 -10.90
C ASN A 206 -16.72 9.21 -12.15
N PHE A 207 -17.97 8.79 -12.00
CA PHE A 207 -18.83 8.32 -13.08
C PHE A 207 -20.03 9.25 -13.20
N GLU A 208 -20.36 9.66 -14.42
CA GLU A 208 -21.54 10.50 -14.69
C GLU A 208 -22.84 9.76 -14.32
N HIS A 209 -22.87 8.46 -14.59
CA HIS A 209 -23.94 7.57 -14.18
C HIS A 209 -23.35 6.37 -13.44
N THR A 210 -23.96 5.99 -12.31
CA THR A 210 -23.44 4.90 -11.50
C THR A 210 -23.61 3.57 -12.25
N PRO A 211 -22.54 2.81 -12.52
CA PRO A 211 -22.63 1.55 -13.25
C PRO A 211 -23.22 0.43 -12.38
N VAL A 212 -23.97 -0.47 -13.01
CA VAL A 212 -24.50 -1.70 -12.43
C VAL A 212 -23.48 -2.82 -12.68
N VAL A 213 -23.02 -3.44 -11.61
CA VAL A 213 -22.01 -4.51 -11.64
C VAL A 213 -22.71 -5.86 -11.57
N THR A 214 -22.53 -6.69 -12.60
CA THR A 214 -23.16 -8.02 -12.68
C THR A 214 -22.17 -9.18 -12.52
N GLY A 215 -20.87 -8.89 -12.38
CA GLY A 215 -19.84 -9.91 -12.24
C GLY A 215 -18.52 -9.37 -11.69
N ARG A 216 -17.59 -10.29 -11.41
CA ARG A 216 -16.28 -9.97 -10.79
C ARG A 216 -15.38 -9.09 -11.67
N HIS A 217 -15.52 -9.18 -12.99
CA HIS A 217 -14.68 -8.50 -13.97
C HIS A 217 -15.53 -7.68 -14.95
N PRO A 218 -16.15 -6.58 -14.50
CA PRO A 218 -17.20 -5.87 -15.25
C PRO A 218 -16.75 -5.42 -16.64
N LEU A 219 -15.50 -4.97 -16.81
CA LEU A 219 -15.01 -4.49 -18.11
C LEU A 219 -14.63 -5.61 -19.08
N TRP A 220 -14.52 -6.85 -18.60
CA TRP A 220 -14.20 -8.01 -19.45
C TRP A 220 -15.40 -8.87 -19.81
N LEU A 221 -16.57 -8.66 -19.20
CA LEU A 221 -17.76 -9.51 -19.40
C LEU A 221 -18.18 -9.63 -20.88
N ASN A 222 -17.99 -8.57 -21.68
CA ASN A 222 -18.34 -8.53 -23.10
C ASN A 222 -17.16 -8.12 -24.00
N ALA A 223 -15.91 -8.26 -23.53
CA ALA A 223 -14.73 -7.74 -24.22
C ALA A 223 -14.50 -8.30 -25.64
N GLU A 224 -15.06 -9.47 -25.96
CA GLU A 224 -15.00 -10.06 -27.31
C GLU A 224 -15.94 -9.37 -28.31
N ALA A 225 -17.02 -8.75 -27.84
CA ALA A 225 -18.01 -8.06 -28.67
C ALA A 225 -17.79 -6.54 -28.68
N ASP A 226 -17.38 -5.96 -27.55
CA ASP A 226 -17.05 -4.55 -27.40
C ASP A 226 -15.87 -4.40 -26.41
N PRO A 227 -14.71 -3.85 -26.84
CA PRO A 227 -13.57 -3.59 -25.97
C PRO A 227 -13.85 -2.60 -24.82
N ARG A 228 -14.94 -1.82 -24.90
CA ARG A 228 -15.41 -0.91 -23.85
C ARG A 228 -16.94 -0.96 -23.78
N PRO A 229 -17.53 -2.03 -23.21
CA PRO A 229 -18.97 -2.10 -23.13
C PRO A 229 -19.49 -0.93 -22.29
N ASP A 230 -20.46 -0.19 -22.83
CA ASP A 230 -21.24 0.74 -22.04
C ASP A 230 -21.87 -0.05 -20.90
N LEU A 231 -21.41 0.23 -19.67
CA LEU A 231 -21.93 -0.47 -18.51
C LEU A 231 -23.40 -0.06 -18.30
N PRO A 232 -24.30 -1.00 -18.00
CA PRO A 232 -25.66 -0.63 -17.61
C PRO A 232 -25.60 0.33 -16.43
N VAL A 233 -26.42 1.36 -16.44
CA VAL A 233 -26.39 2.42 -15.41
C VAL A 233 -27.63 2.38 -14.55
N ILE A 234 -27.47 2.81 -13.30
CA ILE A 234 -28.59 2.97 -12.36
C ILE A 234 -29.43 4.17 -12.81
N ALA A 235 -30.75 4.00 -12.87
CA ALA A 235 -31.72 5.06 -13.09
C ALA A 235 -32.39 5.49 -11.76
N GLY A 236 -32.88 6.73 -11.68
CA GLY A 236 -33.67 7.22 -10.54
C GLY A 236 -32.87 7.79 -9.36
N VAL A 237 -31.55 7.93 -9.51
CA VAL A 237 -30.70 8.74 -8.61
C VAL A 237 -30.74 10.18 -9.07
N ARG A 238 -30.83 11.12 -8.14
CA ARG A 238 -30.87 12.56 -8.45
C ARG A 238 -29.50 13.06 -8.90
N ASP A 239 -29.49 13.97 -9.86
CA ASP A 239 -28.30 14.67 -10.36
C ASP A 239 -28.08 16.03 -9.68
N ASP A 240 -29.08 16.54 -8.95
CA ASP A 240 -29.04 17.84 -8.26
C ASP A 240 -28.33 17.83 -6.90
N ARG A 241 -28.03 16.64 -6.37
CA ARG A 241 -27.36 16.45 -5.06
C ARG A 241 -26.47 15.22 -5.08
N ARG A 242 -25.52 15.16 -4.15
CA ARG A 242 -24.68 13.96 -3.97
C ARG A 242 -25.51 12.87 -3.32
N GLU A 243 -25.92 11.89 -4.11
CA GLU A 243 -26.73 10.76 -3.67
C GLU A 243 -26.05 9.46 -4.10
N VAL A 244 -26.08 8.45 -3.24
CA VAL A 244 -25.57 7.11 -3.52
C VAL A 244 -26.65 6.09 -3.21
N LEU A 245 -26.69 5.01 -3.98
CA LEU A 245 -27.57 3.89 -3.69
C LEU A 245 -26.89 3.00 -2.65
N LEU A 246 -27.48 2.89 -1.46
CA LEU A 246 -27.08 1.88 -0.48
C LEU A 246 -27.62 0.54 -0.91
N SER A 247 -26.78 -0.48 -0.87
CA SER A 247 -27.14 -1.84 -1.23
C SER A 247 -26.75 -2.84 -0.15
N THR A 248 -27.30 -4.05 -0.23
CA THR A 248 -26.79 -5.16 0.59
C THR A 248 -25.32 -5.44 0.25
N PRO A 249 -24.49 -5.84 1.23
CA PRO A 249 -23.05 -5.97 1.02
C PRO A 249 -22.65 -7.18 0.17
N VAL A 250 -23.54 -8.18 0.03
CA VAL A 250 -23.27 -9.43 -0.70
C VAL A 250 -23.96 -9.43 -2.06
N ASP A 251 -25.27 -9.20 -2.07
CA ASP A 251 -26.10 -9.36 -3.28
C ASP A 251 -26.32 -8.06 -4.05
N ALA A 252 -25.76 -6.94 -3.58
CA ALA A 252 -25.94 -5.61 -4.15
C ALA A 252 -27.43 -5.22 -4.37
N ILE A 253 -28.33 -5.73 -3.51
CA ILE A 253 -29.75 -5.41 -3.57
C ILE A 253 -29.95 -3.97 -3.07
N PRO A 254 -30.57 -3.07 -3.85
CA PRO A 254 -30.84 -1.70 -3.42
C PRO A 254 -31.71 -1.65 -2.17
N LEU A 255 -31.29 -0.87 -1.16
CA LEU A 255 -32.01 -0.69 0.10
C LEU A 255 -32.64 0.70 0.17
N CYS A 256 -31.83 1.74 0.06
CA CYS A 256 -32.29 3.13 0.09
C CYS A 256 -31.34 4.04 -0.68
N ARG A 257 -31.77 5.28 -0.91
CA ARG A 257 -30.92 6.33 -1.44
C ARG A 257 -30.39 7.16 -0.30
N TRP A 258 -29.07 7.35 -0.27
CA TRP A 258 -28.38 8.06 0.80
C TRP A 258 -27.72 9.31 0.25
N SER A 259 -28.01 10.47 0.86
CA SER A 259 -27.34 11.71 0.49
C SER A 259 -25.97 11.81 1.16
N MET A 260 -24.93 12.03 0.38
CA MET A 260 -23.56 12.14 0.88
C MET A 260 -23.34 13.52 1.53
N PRO A 261 -22.60 13.58 2.66
CA PRO A 261 -22.30 14.83 3.32
C PRO A 261 -21.50 15.82 2.44
N ASP A 262 -21.73 17.11 2.67
CA ASP A 262 -20.93 18.17 2.08
C ASP A 262 -19.52 18.26 2.69
N PRO A 263 -18.55 18.83 1.94
CA PRO A 263 -17.23 19.12 2.49
C PRO A 263 -17.31 19.95 3.78
N SER A 264 -16.57 19.52 4.80
CA SER A 264 -16.53 20.17 6.12
C SER A 264 -15.10 20.53 6.48
N ILE A 265 -14.91 21.72 7.06
CA ILE A 265 -13.61 22.18 7.58
C ILE A 265 -13.32 21.63 8.98
N TRP A 266 -14.33 21.15 9.70
CA TRP A 266 -14.21 20.71 11.08
C TRP A 266 -13.29 19.50 11.32
N PRO A 267 -13.17 18.50 10.41
CA PRO A 267 -12.16 17.46 10.52
C PRO A 267 -10.73 18.04 10.59
N LEU A 268 -10.43 19.07 9.78
CA LEU A 268 -9.12 19.73 9.79
C LEU A 268 -8.86 20.44 11.11
N TRP A 269 -9.82 21.22 11.60
CA TRP A 269 -9.68 21.90 12.89
C TRP A 269 -9.58 20.94 14.07
N SER A 270 -10.31 19.83 14.03
CA SER A 270 -10.22 18.78 15.04
C SER A 270 -8.83 18.14 15.05
N ALA A 271 -8.25 17.88 13.87
CA ALA A 271 -6.89 17.38 13.74
C ALA A 271 -5.83 18.37 14.25
N VAL A 272 -5.97 19.66 13.94
CA VAL A 272 -5.09 20.71 14.47
C VAL A 272 -5.19 20.80 16.00
N ALA A 273 -6.40 20.82 16.55
CA ALA A 273 -6.62 20.89 17.99
C ALA A 273 -6.02 19.67 18.72
N LEU A 274 -6.25 18.45 18.21
CA LEU A 274 -5.62 17.25 18.74
C LEU A 274 -4.09 17.29 18.64
N THR A 275 -3.55 17.82 17.54
CA THR A 275 -2.09 17.96 17.39
C THR A 275 -1.53 18.87 18.48
N VAL A 276 -2.20 20.00 18.77
CA VAL A 276 -1.80 20.91 19.86
C VAL A 276 -1.86 20.20 21.21
N VAL A 277 -2.93 19.43 21.49
CA VAL A 277 -3.04 18.61 22.72
C VAL A 277 -1.83 17.70 22.87
N PHE A 278 -1.56 16.88 21.85
CA PHE A 278 -0.49 15.88 21.93
C PHE A 278 0.88 16.53 22.04
N VAL A 279 1.18 17.53 21.20
CA VAL A 279 2.48 18.22 21.21
C VAL A 279 2.70 18.93 22.54
N TRP A 280 1.70 19.63 23.08
CA TRP A 280 1.84 20.30 24.36
C TRP A 280 1.98 19.29 25.51
N SER A 281 1.21 18.19 25.49
CA SER A 281 1.28 17.15 26.53
C SER A 281 2.66 16.49 26.69
N ILE A 282 3.52 16.55 25.66
CA ILE A 282 4.91 16.08 25.72
C ILE A 282 5.73 16.93 26.70
N PHE A 283 5.46 18.24 26.77
CA PHE A 283 6.24 19.19 27.55
C PHE A 283 5.57 19.52 28.89
N ASP A 284 4.24 19.46 28.97
CA ASP A 284 3.50 19.78 30.18
C ASP A 284 2.14 19.07 30.24
N GLN A 285 1.82 18.48 31.39
CA GLN A 285 0.56 17.74 31.62
C GLN A 285 -0.68 18.62 31.45
N TRP A 286 -0.56 19.94 31.70
CA TRP A 286 -1.67 20.88 31.48
C TRP A 286 -2.05 21.03 30.01
N GLY A 287 -1.19 20.60 29.08
CA GLY A 287 -1.51 20.55 27.66
C GLY A 287 -2.69 19.64 27.33
N VAL A 288 -2.92 18.59 28.13
CA VAL A 288 -4.11 17.77 28.01
C VAL A 288 -5.35 18.54 28.46
N VAL A 289 -5.28 19.20 29.63
CA VAL A 289 -6.42 19.91 30.22
C VAL A 289 -6.85 21.08 29.34
N TRP A 290 -5.92 21.96 28.99
CA TRP A 290 -6.22 23.17 28.21
C TRP A 290 -6.36 22.88 26.72
N GLY A 291 -5.62 21.92 26.17
CA GLY A 291 -5.78 21.52 24.77
C GLY A 291 -7.08 20.76 24.51
N ALA A 292 -7.64 20.05 25.51
CA ALA A 292 -8.89 19.33 25.33
C ALA A 292 -10.08 20.28 25.09
N ILE A 293 -10.02 21.53 25.57
CA ILE A 293 -11.09 22.51 25.39
C ILE A 293 -11.34 22.84 23.90
N PRO A 294 -10.36 23.33 23.12
CA PRO A 294 -10.57 23.59 21.69
C PRO A 294 -10.88 22.32 20.89
N ALA A 295 -10.32 21.16 21.29
CA ALA A 295 -10.67 19.89 20.66
C ALA A 295 -12.14 19.52 20.90
N ALA A 296 -12.62 19.64 22.14
CA ALA A 296 -14.02 19.39 22.49
C ALA A 296 -14.96 20.35 21.75
N ILE A 297 -14.60 21.63 21.62
CA ILE A 297 -15.36 22.60 20.83
C ILE A 297 -15.41 22.17 19.35
N ALA A 298 -14.27 21.86 18.75
CA ALA A 298 -14.19 21.46 17.35
C ALA A 298 -15.04 20.20 17.07
N PHE A 299 -14.95 19.17 17.92
CA PHE A 299 -15.76 17.96 17.81
C PHE A 299 -17.24 18.25 18.02
N THR A 300 -17.59 19.06 19.03
CA THR A 300 -18.98 19.42 19.31
C THR A 300 -19.61 20.11 18.10
N ILE A 301 -18.90 21.06 17.48
CA ILE A 301 -19.43 21.76 16.30
C ILE A 301 -19.46 20.84 15.08
N TRP A 302 -18.47 19.94 14.93
CA TRP A 302 -18.46 18.98 13.83
C TRP A 302 -19.68 18.04 13.88
N PHE A 303 -19.95 17.45 15.04
CA PHE A 303 -21.04 16.50 15.24
C PHE A 303 -22.37 17.17 15.61
N TRP A 304 -22.43 18.50 15.63
CA TRP A 304 -23.68 19.20 15.92
C TRP A 304 -24.70 18.94 14.80
N PRO A 305 -25.91 18.44 15.11
CA PRO A 305 -26.91 18.11 14.10
C PRO A 305 -27.25 19.33 13.24
N LYS A 306 -27.14 19.22 11.92
CA LYS A 306 -27.52 20.30 11.01
C LYS A 306 -28.98 20.14 10.59
N ARG A 307 -29.63 21.26 10.26
CA ARG A 307 -31.03 21.27 9.78
C ARG A 307 -31.20 20.45 8.49
N SER A 308 -30.18 20.37 7.64
CA SER A 308 -30.14 19.57 6.42
C SER A 308 -30.32 18.07 6.67
N ASP A 309 -29.85 17.60 7.82
CA ASP A 309 -29.85 16.17 8.16
C ASP A 309 -31.25 15.74 8.62
N ARG A 310 -32.03 16.68 9.18
CA ARG A 310 -33.39 16.45 9.70
C ARG A 310 -34.46 16.42 8.61
N SER A 311 -34.20 17.00 7.43
CA SER A 311 -35.09 16.90 6.27
C SER A 311 -34.91 15.59 5.49
N GLN A 312 -33.85 14.82 5.76
CA GLN A 312 -33.63 13.52 5.13
C GLN A 312 -34.49 12.42 5.79
N GLU A 313 -34.74 12.50 7.10
CA GLU A 313 -35.64 11.59 7.83
C GLU A 313 -37.13 11.80 7.50
N SER A 314 -37.52 12.96 6.94
CA SER A 314 -38.93 13.25 6.62
C SER A 314 -39.35 12.87 5.21
N ASP A 315 -38.39 12.51 4.34
CA ASP A 315 -38.60 12.12 2.94
C ASP A 315 -38.43 10.59 2.72
N GLU A 316 -38.20 9.81 3.79
CA GLU A 316 -38.34 8.34 3.82
C GLU A 316 -39.81 7.92 3.96
#